data_AF-A0AAW2KP97-F1
#
_entry.id   AF-A0AAW2KP97-F1
#
_cell.length_a   1.000
_cell.length_b   1.000
_cell.length_c   1.000
_cell.angle_alpha   90.00
_cell.angle_beta   90.00
_cell.angle_gamma   90.00
#
_symmetry.space_group_name_H-M   'P 1'
#
loop_
_entity.id
_entity.type
_entity.pdbx_description
1 polymer ?
#
loop_
_entity_poly.entity_id
_entity_poly.type
_entity_poly.pdbx_seq_one_letter_code
_entity_poly.pdbx_strand_id
1 'polypeptide(L)'
;MGEVDLAVGMKFETRAKFRNAIEKFCSCGMFQLVGYPCCHAIAATDYHRLKIDDFIDECFKKEVYLKVYSHMIHPVLGMHDFED
;
A
#
# COMPACT_ATOMS: atom_id res chain seq x y z
N MET A 1 -27.90 18.99 -6.11
CA MET A 1 -27.87 18.69 -7.57
C MET A 1 -26.44 18.31 -7.92
N GLY A 2 -26.08 17.06 -8.15
CA GLY A 2 -26.84 15.81 -8.17
C GLY A 2 -25.90 14.65 -7.85
N GLU A 3 -26.44 13.66 -7.15
CA GLU A 3 -25.86 12.35 -6.97
C GLU A 3 -25.84 11.64 -8.33
N VAL A 4 -24.71 10.99 -8.67
CA VAL A 4 -24.70 9.92 -9.67
C VAL A 4 -24.23 8.66 -8.98
N ASP A 5 -25.22 7.95 -8.43
CA ASP A 5 -25.08 6.60 -7.91
C ASP A 5 -25.13 5.63 -9.11
N LEU A 6 -24.00 5.02 -9.46
CA LEU A 6 -23.98 3.87 -10.36
C LEU A 6 -23.23 2.73 -9.66
N ALA A 7 -24.04 1.90 -9.02
CA ALA A 7 -23.64 0.80 -8.16
C ALA A 7 -22.88 -0.31 -8.88
N VAL A 8 -21.66 -0.60 -8.40
CA VAL A 8 -21.21 -1.97 -8.07
C VAL A 8 -20.61 -1.88 -6.66
N GLY A 9 -21.19 -2.64 -5.73
CA GLY A 9 -21.17 -2.35 -4.30
C GLY A 9 -19.81 -2.41 -3.61
N MET A 10 -19.61 -1.43 -2.71
CA MET A 10 -18.97 -1.53 -1.40
C MET A 10 -19.11 -0.15 -0.73
N LYS A 11 -20.03 -0.01 0.23
CA LYS A 11 -20.22 1.24 0.99
C LYS A 11 -19.06 1.39 1.98
N PHE A 12 -17.92 1.93 1.55
CA PHE A 12 -16.88 2.40 2.44
C PHE A 12 -17.18 3.86 2.78
N GLU A 13 -17.30 4.16 4.07
CA GLU A 13 -17.64 5.47 4.61
C GLU A 13 -16.64 6.53 4.13
N THR A 14 -17.01 7.29 3.09
CA THR A 14 -16.15 8.21 2.34
C THR A 14 -15.91 9.53 3.07
N ARG A 15 -15.44 9.50 4.32
CA ARG A 15 -14.98 10.73 4.99
C ARG A 15 -13.54 11.10 4.65
N ALA A 16 -12.79 10.17 4.06
CA ALA A 16 -11.42 10.42 3.63
C ALA A 16 -11.37 10.98 2.20
N LYS A 17 -10.92 12.23 2.06
CA LYS A 17 -10.53 12.83 0.77
C LYS A 17 -9.09 12.44 0.43
N PHE A 18 -8.88 11.85 -0.75
CA PHE A 18 -7.57 11.73 -1.37
C PHE A 18 -7.26 13.06 -2.03
N ARG A 19 -6.41 13.87 -1.38
CA ARG A 19 -6.05 15.19 -1.87
C ARG A 19 -4.75 15.02 -2.66
N ASN A 20 -4.90 14.71 -3.94
CA ASN A 20 -3.83 14.59 -4.92
C ASN A 20 -2.96 13.33 -4.81
N ALA A 21 -2.85 12.61 -5.94
CA ALA A 21 -1.98 11.45 -6.07
C ALA A 21 -0.49 11.81 -5.92
N ILE A 22 -0.13 13.02 -6.33
CA ILE A 22 1.25 13.52 -6.33
C ILE A 22 1.85 13.59 -4.92
N GLU A 23 1.03 13.80 -3.87
CA GLU A 23 1.53 13.98 -2.49
C GLU A 23 1.54 12.68 -1.66
N LYS A 24 1.26 11.51 -2.25
CA LYS A 24 1.14 10.22 -1.54
C LYS A 24 0.28 10.33 -0.26
N PHE A 25 -0.86 11.04 -0.36
CA PHE A 25 -1.65 11.43 0.81
C PHE A 25 -3.08 10.83 0.83
N CYS A 26 -3.40 10.07 1.88
CA CYS A 26 -4.77 9.71 2.26
C CYS A 26 -5.14 10.34 3.61
N SER A 27 -6.32 10.94 3.73
CA SER A 27 -6.79 11.43 5.05
C SER A 27 -7.16 10.31 6.04
N CYS A 28 -7.18 9.06 5.59
CA CYS A 28 -7.24 7.88 6.44
C CYS A 28 -5.93 7.60 7.21
N GLY A 29 -4.83 8.29 6.91
CA GLY A 29 -3.53 8.13 7.57
C GLY A 29 -2.76 6.88 7.17
N MET A 30 -3.43 5.84 6.64
CA MET A 30 -2.80 4.57 6.30
C MET A 30 -1.68 4.74 5.27
N PHE A 31 -1.88 5.56 4.24
CA PHE A 31 -0.86 5.74 3.21
C PHE A 31 0.41 6.36 3.82
N GLN A 32 0.28 7.32 4.72
CA GLN A 32 1.41 7.96 5.40
C GLN A 32 2.10 7.02 6.40
N LEU A 33 1.33 6.12 7.02
CA LEU A 33 1.84 5.18 8.03
C LEU A 33 2.65 4.05 7.39
N VAL A 34 2.12 3.43 6.34
CA VAL A 34 2.69 2.20 5.76
C VAL A 34 3.58 2.44 4.54
N GLY A 35 3.51 3.63 3.94
CA GLY A 35 4.29 3.99 2.75
C GLY A 35 3.78 3.39 1.44
N TYR A 36 2.66 2.66 1.45
CA TYR A 36 1.98 2.16 0.24
C TYR A 36 0.50 2.55 0.21
N PRO A 37 -0.13 2.59 -0.99
CA PRO A 37 -1.51 3.03 -1.14
C PRO A 37 -2.52 2.18 -0.35
N CYS A 38 -3.38 2.83 0.42
CA CYS A 38 -4.53 2.19 1.06
C CYS A 38 -5.69 1.98 0.07
N CYS A 39 -6.77 1.29 0.48
CA CYS A 39 -7.94 1.06 -0.37
C CYS A 39 -8.55 2.36 -0.94
N HIS A 40 -8.54 3.46 -0.18
CA HIS A 40 -9.02 4.77 -0.66
C HIS A 40 -8.11 5.36 -1.73
N ALA A 41 -6.78 5.24 -1.55
CA ALA A 41 -5.81 5.73 -2.52
C ALA A 41 -5.86 4.89 -3.81
N ILE A 42 -6.03 3.56 -3.69
CA ILE A 42 -6.21 2.66 -4.84
C ILE A 42 -7.47 3.04 -5.64
N ALA A 43 -8.60 3.20 -4.96
CA ALA A 43 -9.86 3.58 -5.61
C ALA A 43 -9.76 4.96 -6.29
N ALA A 44 -9.12 5.94 -5.64
CA ALA A 44 -8.93 7.27 -6.23
C ALA A 44 -7.98 7.23 -7.44
N THR A 45 -6.88 6.48 -7.37
CA THR A 45 -5.95 6.28 -8.48
C THR A 45 -6.63 5.66 -9.69
N ASP A 46 -7.45 4.62 -9.48
CA ASP A 46 -8.23 3.97 -10.54
C ASP A 46 -9.25 4.93 -11.17
N TYR A 47 -10.00 5.66 -10.34
CA TYR A 47 -10.95 6.69 -10.79
C TYR A 47 -10.27 7.76 -11.67
N HIS A 48 -9.05 8.16 -11.32
CA HIS A 48 -8.26 9.13 -12.07
C HIS A 48 -7.45 8.52 -13.23
N ARG A 49 -7.55 7.21 -13.47
CA ARG A 49 -6.80 6.48 -14.51
C ARG A 49 -5.28 6.66 -14.40
N LEU A 50 -4.79 6.76 -13.18
CA LEU A 50 -3.37 6.82 -12.87
C LEU A 50 -2.83 5.41 -12.63
N LYS A 51 -1.52 5.21 -12.75
CA LYS A 51 -0.89 3.92 -12.44
C LYS A 51 -0.59 3.85 -10.95
N ILE A 52 -1.08 2.82 -10.28
CA ILE A 52 -0.87 2.65 -8.83
C ILE A 52 0.61 2.50 -8.46
N ASP A 53 1.39 1.89 -9.36
CA ASP A 53 2.83 1.65 -9.19
C ASP A 53 3.63 2.95 -9.03
N ASP A 54 3.13 4.07 -9.58
CA ASP A 54 3.77 5.39 -9.44
C ASP A 54 3.68 5.94 -8.01
N PHE A 55 2.80 5.37 -7.17
CA PHE A 55 2.52 5.81 -5.80
C PHE A 55 3.09 4.87 -4.73
N ILE A 56 3.63 3.71 -5.13
CA ILE A 56 4.29 2.76 -4.23
C ILE A 56 5.70 3.26 -3.92
N ASP A 57 6.16 3.13 -2.68
CA ASP A 57 7.55 3.44 -2.34
C ASP A 57 8.53 2.48 -3.01
N GLU A 58 9.72 2.97 -3.38
CA GLU A 58 10.76 2.16 -4.02
C GLU A 58 11.13 0.92 -3.18
N CYS A 59 11.05 1.00 -1.86
CA CYS A 59 11.39 -0.12 -0.97
C CYS A 59 10.49 -1.35 -1.16
N PHE A 60 9.29 -1.18 -1.73
CA PHE A 60 8.35 -2.27 -2.00
C PHE A 60 8.44 -2.82 -3.43
N LYS A 61 9.34 -2.30 -4.27
CA LYS A 61 9.51 -2.82 -5.63
C LYS A 61 10.20 -4.17 -5.64
N LYS A 62 9.85 -4.99 -6.64
CA LYS A 62 10.38 -6.35 -6.83
C LYS A 62 11.90 -6.36 -6.91
N GLU A 63 12.48 -5.40 -7.60
CA GLU A 63 13.93 -5.28 -7.78
C GLU A 63 14.63 -5.07 -6.44
N VAL A 64 14.04 -4.24 -5.57
CA VAL A 64 14.56 -4.00 -4.22
C VAL A 64 14.38 -5.24 -3.35
N TYR A 65 13.22 -5.90 -3.39
CA TYR A 65 12.99 -7.14 -2.67
C TYR A 65 14.03 -8.22 -3.02
N LEU A 66 14.24 -8.48 -4.32
CA LEU A 66 15.21 -9.47 -4.79
C LEU A 66 16.65 -9.10 -4.39
N LYS A 67 16.98 -7.80 -4.39
CA LYS A 67 18.28 -7.31 -3.95
C LYS A 67 18.49 -7.53 -2.44
N VAL A 68 17.51 -7.18 -1.61
CA VAL A 68 17.58 -7.32 -0.15
C VAL A 68 17.72 -8.79 0.25
N TYR A 69 16.95 -9.67 -0.38
CA TYR A 69 16.96 -11.12 -0.11
C TYR A 69 17.93 -11.90 -1.00
N SER A 70 18.89 -11.22 -1.65
CA SER A 70 19.88 -11.89 -2.50
C SER A 70 20.92 -12.70 -1.71
N HIS A 71 21.09 -12.38 -0.42
CA HIS A 71 22.00 -13.07 0.47
C HIS A 71 21.27 -14.18 1.25
N MET A 72 22.03 -15.24 1.58
CA MET A 72 21.51 -16.34 2.39
C MET A 72 21.11 -15.82 3.77
N ILE A 73 19.85 -16.05 4.15
CA ILE A 73 19.37 -15.87 5.51
C ILE A 73 19.58 -17.19 6.23
N HIS A 74 20.52 -17.22 7.18
CA HIS A 74 20.73 -18.41 7.98
C HIS A 74 19.54 -18.63 8.91
N PRO A 75 19.06 -19.87 9.05
CA PRO A 75 18.03 -20.18 10.03
C PRO A 75 18.54 -19.85 11.42
N VAL A 76 17.66 -19.32 12.27
CA VAL A 76 17.94 -19.24 13.69
C VAL A 76 17.89 -20.65 14.25
N LEU A 77 18.94 -21.05 14.97
CA LEU A 77 19.02 -22.35 15.63
C LEU A 77 17.80 -22.55 16.54
N GLY A 78 17.33 -23.80 16.63
CA GLY A 78 16.19 -24.17 17.46
C GLY A 78 16.55 -24.14 18.94
N MET A 79 15.55 -24.07 19.82
CA MET A 79 15.79 -24.02 21.27
C MET A 79 16.63 -25.18 21.81
N HIS A 80 16.53 -26.36 21.19
CA HIS A 80 17.31 -27.55 21.56
C HIS A 80 18.80 -27.45 21.14
N ASP A 81 19.15 -26.56 20.21
CA ASP A 81 20.53 -26.39 19.74
C ASP A 81 21.39 -25.55 20.71
N PHE A 82 20.82 -25.09 21.82
CA PHE A 82 21.47 -24.23 22.83
C PHE A 82 21.66 -24.91 24.20
N GLU A 83 21.38 -26.21 24.34
CA GLU A 83 21.58 -26.95 25.59
C GLU A 83 22.92 -27.72 25.57
N ASP A 84 23.78 -27.46 26.57
CA ASP A 84 25.03 -28.16 26.88
C ASP A 84 24.85 -29.18 28.02
#